data_AF-A0A9D6U0A0-F1
#
_entry.id   AF-A0A9D6U0A0-F1
#
_cell.length_a   1.000
_cell.length_b   1.000
_cell.length_c   1.000
_cell.angle_alpha   90.00
_cell.angle_beta   90.00
_cell.angle_gamma   90.00
#
_symmetry.space_group_name_H-M   'P 1'
#
loop_
_entity.id
_entity.type
_entity.pdbx_description
1 polymer ?
#
loop_
_entity_poly.entity_id
_entity_poly.type
_entity_poly.pdbx_seq_one_letter_code
_entity_poly.pdbx_strand_id
1 'polypeptide(L)' 'MGRELELPLADKAVSPLQALEKKTILMALEMTQGSKQEAARMLKISRSKLWRKMRLYHISDKDFKK' A
#
# COMPACT_ATOMS: atom_id res chain seq x y z
N MET A 1 -4.59 5.26 21.70
CA MET A 1 -5.86 5.43 20.96
C MET A 1 -5.52 5.97 19.58
N GLY A 2 -5.36 5.11 18.57
CA GLY A 2 -5.00 5.54 17.22
C GLY A 2 -6.25 5.97 16.47
N ARG A 3 -6.49 7.29 16.36
CA ARG A 3 -7.56 7.85 15.54
C ARG A 3 -7.42 7.34 14.11
N GLU A 4 -8.37 6.53 13.67
CA GLU A 4 -8.51 6.12 12.28
C GLU A 4 -8.83 7.37 11.46
N LEU A 5 -7.86 7.79 10.64
CA LEU A 5 -8.11 8.74 9.55
C LEU A 5 -8.95 7.99 8.52
N GLU A 6 -10.27 8.02 8.68
CA GLU A 6 -11.18 7.80 7.56
C GLU A 6 -10.97 8.95 6.58
N LEU A 7 -10.21 8.67 5.52
CA LEU A 7 -10.11 9.58 4.39
C LEU A 7 -11.36 9.36 3.51
N PRO A 8 -12.15 10.40 3.25
CA PRO A 8 -13.35 10.28 2.45
C PRO A 8 -12.98 9.89 1.02
N LEU A 9 -13.77 8.96 0.48
CA LEU A 9 -13.74 8.48 -0.90
C LEU A 9 -14.13 9.64 -1.85
N ALA A 10 -13.21 10.55 -2.13
CA ALA A 10 -13.42 11.65 -3.06
C ALA A 10 -12.87 11.29 -4.45
N ASP A 11 -13.82 11.09 -5.37
CA ASP A 11 -13.75 11.12 -6.85
C ASP A 11 -12.40 10.94 -7.59
N LYS A 12 -12.27 9.73 -8.17
CA LYS A 12 -11.74 9.34 -9.52
C LYS A 12 -10.53 9.99 -10.19
N ALA A 13 -9.79 10.91 -9.57
CA ALA A 13 -8.44 11.28 -10.02
C ALA A 13 -7.44 10.79 -8.98
N VAL A 14 -6.65 9.75 -9.32
CA VAL A 14 -5.54 9.31 -8.47
C VAL A 14 -4.61 10.50 -8.28
N SER A 15 -4.54 11.03 -7.06
CA SER A 15 -3.66 12.17 -6.81
C SER A 15 -2.20 11.75 -7.04
N PRO A 16 -1.31 12.68 -7.41
CA PRO A 16 0.12 12.38 -7.55
C PRO A 16 0.70 11.70 -6.30
N LEU A 17 0.21 12.07 -5.11
CA LEU A 17 0.59 11.45 -3.85
C LEU A 17 0.10 9.99 -3.74
N GLN A 18 -1.13 9.69 -4.16
CA GLN A 18 -1.64 8.31 -4.18
C GLN A 18 -0.89 7.44 -5.19
N ALA A 19 -0.54 7.99 -6.36
CA ALA A 19 0.24 7.28 -7.36
C ALA A 19 1.65 6.97 -6.85
N LEU A 20 2.30 7.94 -6.20
CA LEU A 20 3.59 7.73 -5.54
C LEU A 20 3.49 6.66 -4.45
N GLU A 21 2.48 6.76 -3.59
CA GLU A 21 2.26 5.78 -2.53
C GLU A 21 2.06 4.36 -3.08
N LYS A 22 1.23 4.20 -4.13
CA LYS A 22 1.05 2.92 -4.82
C LYS A 22 2.37 2.37 -5.33
N LYS A 23 3.19 3.20 -5.98
CA LYS A 23 4.51 2.81 -6.49
C LYS A 23 5.45 2.38 -5.36
N THR A 24 5.48 3.11 -4.25
CA THR A 24 6.31 2.76 -3.10
C THR A 24 5.90 1.43 -2.48
N ILE A 25 4.59 1.15 -2.39
CA ILE A 25 4.09 -0.14 -1.91
C ILE A 25 4.52 -1.29 -2.83
N LEU A 26 4.39 -1.10 -4.14
CA LEU A 26 4.82 -2.11 -5.13
C LEU A 26 6.31 -2.42 -5.01
N MET A 27 7.16 -1.39 -4.98
CA MET A 27 8.61 -1.57 -4.83
C MET A 27 8.97 -2.31 -3.54
N ALA A 28 8.33 -1.97 -2.41
CA ALA A 28 8.58 -2.67 -1.15
C ALA A 28 8.15 -4.15 -1.21
N LEU A 29 7.05 -4.46 -1.89
CA LEU A 29 6.59 -5.84 -2.10
C LEU A 29 7.54 -6.60 -3.04
N GLU A 30 8.05 -5.98 -4.10
CA GLU A 30 9.04 -6.57 -5.00
C GLU A 30 10.36 -6.87 -4.27
N MET A 31 10.90 -5.88 -3.55
CA MET A 31 12.16 -6.00 -2.79
C MET A 31 12.10 -7.09 -1.71
N THR A 32 10.90 -7.39 -1.21
CA THR A 32 10.67 -8.39 -0.17
C THR A 32 10.08 -9.69 -0.73
N GLN A 33 10.10 -9.86 -2.06
CA GLN A 33 9.61 -11.06 -2.76
C GLN A 33 8.16 -11.43 -2.38
N GLY A 34 7.34 -10.42 -2.13
CA GLY A 34 5.94 -10.55 -1.73
C GLY A 34 5.69 -10.77 -0.24
N SER A 35 6.72 -10.72 0.60
CA SER A 35 6.56 -10.81 2.05
C SER A 35 5.88 -9.54 2.60
N LYS A 36 4.56 -9.62 2.81
CA LYS A 36 3.75 -8.50 3.29
C LYS A 36 4.17 -8.02 4.69
N GLN A 37 4.76 -8.89 5.51
CA GLN A 37 5.30 -8.52 6.82
C GLN A 37 6.58 -7.67 6.69
N GLU A 38 7.52 -8.11 5.86
CA GLU A 38 8.77 -7.38 5.64
C GLU A 38 8.53 -6.10 4.85
N ALA A 39 7.63 -6.09 3.87
CA ALA A 39 7.22 -4.88 3.16
C ALA A 39 6.63 -3.84 4.14
N ALA A 40 5.77 -4.26 5.07
CA ALA A 40 5.20 -3.37 6.07
C ALA A 40 6.28 -2.79 7.01
N ARG A 41 7.25 -3.62 7.43
CA ARG A 41 8.41 -3.18 8.22
C ARG A 41 9.26 -2.15 7.47
N MET A 42 9.57 -2.42 6.20
CA MET A 42 10.34 -1.52 5.34
C MET A 42 9.64 -0.17 5.15
N LEU A 43 8.31 -0.19 4.94
CA LEU A 43 7.46 1.00 4.82
C LEU A 43 7.16 1.68 6.17
N LYS A 44 7.63 1.12 7.29
CA LYS A 44 7.38 1.60 8.66
C LYS A 44 5.88 1.78 8.98
N ILE A 45 5.05 0.87 8.49
CA ILE A 45 3.61 0.83 8.76
C ILE A 45 3.19 -0.53 9.33
N SER A 46 2.03 -0.59 9.97
CA SER A 46 1.48 -1.87 10.39
C SER A 46 1.06 -2.70 9.17
N ARG A 47 1.13 -4.04 9.30
CA ARG A 47 0.65 -4.98 8.29
C ARG A 47 -0.81 -4.71 7.91
N SER A 48 -1.66 -4.38 8.88
CA SER A 48 -3.07 -4.06 8.64
C SER A 48 -3.25 -2.78 7.81
N LYS A 49 -2.39 -1.76 8.00
CA LYS A 49 -2.39 -0.53 7.19
C LYS A 49 -1.94 -0.81 5.76
N LEU A 50 -0.89 -1.63 5.59
CA LEU A 50 -0.45 -2.09 4.26
C LEU A 50 -1.60 -2.81 3.53
N TRP A 51 -2.27 -3.77 4.19
CA TRP A 51 -3.37 -4.52 3.58
C TRP A 51 -4.54 -3.63 3.14
N ARG A 52 -4.94 -2.66 3.97
CA ARG A 52 -5.97 -1.68 3.58
C ARG A 52 -5.56 -0.86 2.35
N LYS A 53 -4.31 -0.41 2.28
CA LYS A 53 -3.78 0.33 1.10
C LYS A 53 -3.71 -0.55 -0.14
N MET A 54 -3.30 -1.82 -0.01
CA MET A 54 -3.31 -2.76 -1.13
C MET A 54 -4.72 -2.94 -1.69
N ARG A 55 -5.75 -3.04 -0.83
CA ARG A 55 -7.15 -3.11 -1.27
C ARG A 55 -7.61 -1.82 -1.95
N LEU A 56 -7.27 -0.67 -1.39
CA LEU A 56 -7.62 0.64 -1.96
C LEU A 56 -7.03 0.84 -3.37
N TYR A 57 -5.80 0.38 -3.59
CA TYR A 57 -5.09 0.52 -4.87
C TYR A 57 -5.22 -0.69 -5.80
N HIS A 58 -6.04 -1.68 -5.42
CA HIS A 58 -6.24 -2.94 -6.13
C HIS A 58 -4.93 -3.69 -6.43
N ILE A 59 -3.96 -3.65 -5.50
CA ILE A 59 -2.69 -4.36 -5.62
C ILE A 59 -2.90 -5.84 -5.27
N SER A 60 -2.56 -6.71 -6.20
CA SER A 60 -2.59 -8.16 -6.10
C SER A 60 -1.19 -8.76 -6.18
N ASP A 61 -1.07 -10.05 -5.88
CA ASP A 61 0.22 -10.75 -5.94
C ASP A 61 0.83 -10.78 -7.36
N LYS A 62 0.03 -10.50 -8.40
CA LYS A 62 0.49 -10.42 -9.79
C LYS A 62 1.17 -9.09 -10.12
N ASP A 63 0.94 -8.05 -9.33
CA ASP A 63 1.45 -6.70 -9.61
C ASP A 63 2.92 -6.51 -9.19
N PHE A 64 3.47 -7.43 -8.40
CA PHE A 64 4.84 -7.35 -7.85
C PHE A 64 5.60 -8.68 -7.93
N LYS A 65 4.99 -9.77 -8.45
CA LYS A 65 5.72 -10.98 -8.86
C LYS A 65 5.99 -10.86 -10.35
N LYS A 66 7.24 -10.59 -10.71
CA LYS A 66 7.73 -10.67 -12.09
C LYS A 66 8.54 -11.95 -12.27
#